data_AF-A0A946GZK5-F1
#
_entry.id   AF-A0A946GZK5-F1
#
_cell.length_a   1.000
_cell.length_b   1.000
_cell.length_c   1.000
_cell.angle_alpha   90.00
_cell.angle_beta   90.00
_cell.angle_gamma   90.00
#
_symmetry.space_group_name_H-M   'P 1'
#
loop_
_entity.id
_entity.type
_entity.pdbx_description
1 polymer ?
#
loop_
_entity_poly.entity_id
_entity_poly.type
_entity_poly.pdbx_seq_one_letter_code
_entity_poly.pdbx_strand_id
1 'polypeptide(L)' 'MSDQAEKSESGSTDEQTPQPAADDFARQAEEAPMGLVAEFWDFLKHEKKWWLTPIILVLLALAAIVMISPAAAPFIYPFF' A
#
# COMPACT_ATOMS: atom_id res chain seq x y z
N MET A 1 -21.18 -33.79 67.80
CA MET A 1 -21.63 -33.46 66.43
C MET A 1 -20.94 -32.19 65.94
N SER A 2 -19.60 -32.23 65.89
CA SER A 2 -18.82 -31.68 64.78
C SER A 2 -19.01 -32.58 63.55
N ASP A 3 -18.55 -32.14 62.38
CA ASP A 3 -18.55 -32.85 61.09
C ASP A 3 -19.80 -32.70 60.23
N GLN A 4 -19.87 -31.59 59.50
CA GLN A 4 -19.72 -31.56 58.03
C GLN A 4 -19.97 -30.12 57.60
N ALA A 5 -18.90 -29.40 57.25
CA ALA A 5 -18.34 -29.46 55.91
C ALA A 5 -19.34 -28.83 54.93
N GLU A 6 -19.06 -27.59 54.58
CA GLU A 6 -18.42 -27.39 53.28
C GLU A 6 -19.46 -27.54 52.18
N LYS A 7 -20.22 -26.47 51.96
CA LYS A 7 -20.52 -26.14 50.58
C LYS A 7 -20.38 -24.64 50.40
N SER A 8 -19.11 -24.27 50.47
CA SER A 8 -18.50 -23.23 49.67
C SER A 8 -18.95 -23.40 48.21
N GLU A 9 -20.13 -22.92 47.87
CA GLU A 9 -20.40 -22.52 46.50
C GLU A 9 -20.34 -21.00 46.49
N SER A 10 -19.10 -20.52 46.64
CA SER A 10 -18.63 -19.29 46.02
C SER A 10 -18.96 -19.45 44.54
N GLY A 11 -20.15 -19.02 44.13
CA GLY A 11 -20.49 -18.81 42.74
C GLY A 11 -19.39 -17.95 42.17
N SER A 12 -18.60 -18.55 41.29
CA SER A 12 -17.67 -17.84 40.45
C SER A 12 -18.45 -16.70 39.81
N THR A 13 -18.09 -15.49 40.19
CA THR A 13 -18.37 -14.31 39.40
C THR A 13 -17.60 -14.50 38.10
N ASP A 14 -18.17 -15.32 37.21
CA ASP A 14 -17.80 -15.36 35.80
C ASP A 14 -18.31 -14.03 35.24
N GLU A 15 -17.51 -12.98 35.46
CA GLU A 15 -17.58 -11.74 34.69
C GLU A 15 -17.20 -12.09 33.25
N GLN A 16 -18.14 -12.71 32.53
CA GLN A 16 -18.14 -12.69 31.08
C GLN A 16 -18.47 -11.27 30.66
N THR A 17 -17.45 -10.44 30.64
CA THR A 17 -17.46 -9.17 29.93
C THR A 17 -17.68 -9.49 28.44
N PRO A 18 -18.78 -9.04 27.81
CA PRO A 18 -18.88 -9.08 26.37
C PRO A 18 -17.83 -8.06 25.86
N GLN A 19 -16.69 -8.56 25.38
CA GLN A 19 -15.61 -7.73 24.85
C GLN A 19 -15.53 -7.83 23.31
N PRO A 20 -16.62 -7.63 22.53
CA PRO A 20 -16.55 -7.71 21.07
C PRO A 20 -15.67 -6.61 20.47
N ALA A 21 -15.58 -5.45 21.14
CA ALA A 21 -14.80 -4.32 20.65
C ALA A 21 -13.29 -4.55 20.71
N ALA A 22 -12.76 -5.26 21.72
CA ALA A 22 -11.31 -5.44 21.84
C ALA A 22 -10.76 -6.44 20.82
N ASP A 23 -11.55 -7.46 20.48
CA ASP A 23 -11.19 -8.46 19.46
C ASP A 23 -11.16 -7.85 18.06
N ASP A 24 -12.07 -6.91 17.76
CA ASP A 24 -12.11 -6.19 16.48
C ASP A 24 -10.86 -5.33 16.25
N PHE A 25 -10.36 -4.65 17.30
CA PHE A 25 -9.13 -3.86 17.23
C PHE A 25 -7.88 -4.73 17.06
N ALA A 26 -7.82 -5.89 17.73
CA ALA A 26 -6.69 -6.81 17.61
C ALA A 26 -6.55 -7.36 16.18
N ARG A 27 -7.68 -7.66 15.52
CA ARG A 27 -7.69 -8.15 14.13
C ARG A 27 -7.25 -7.10 13.13
N GLN A 28 -7.61 -5.83 13.33
CA GLN A 28 -7.19 -4.73 12.47
C GLN A 28 -5.69 -4.43 12.57
N ALA A 29 -5.06 -4.73 13.72
CA ALA A 29 -3.62 -4.59 13.90
C ALA A 29 -2.82 -5.78 13.31
N GLU A 30 -3.45 -6.95 13.14
CA GLU A 30 -2.87 -8.13 12.49
C GLU A 30 -2.99 -8.10 10.96
N GLU A 31 -3.82 -7.22 10.38
CA GLU A 31 -3.85 -7.00 8.94
C GLU A 31 -2.50 -6.44 8.49
N ALA A 32 -1.77 -7.24 7.72
CA ALA A 32 -0.49 -6.84 7.17
C ALA A 32 -0.69 -5.56 6.35
N PRO A 33 -0.05 -4.43 6.74
CA PRO A 33 -0.19 -3.20 5.98
C PRO A 33 0.31 -3.48 4.57
N MET A 34 -0.51 -3.18 3.57
CA MET A 34 -0.06 -3.16 2.18
C MET A 34 1.18 -2.27 2.17
N GLY A 35 2.36 -2.86 1.95
CA GLY A 35 3.61 -2.14 2.20
C GLY A 35 3.62 -0.83 1.42
N LEU A 36 4.20 0.22 2.01
CA LEU A 36 4.26 1.57 1.41
C LEU A 36 4.74 1.53 -0.05
N VAL A 37 5.64 0.60 -0.39
CA VAL A 37 6.12 0.36 -1.76
C VAL A 37 5.03 -0.11 -2.72
N ALA A 38 4.12 -0.99 -2.28
CA ALA A 38 3.02 -1.49 -3.10
C ALA A 38 1.97 -0.41 -3.34
N GLU A 39 1.62 0.36 -2.31
CA GLU A 39 0.74 1.53 -2.45
C GLU A 39 1.37 2.59 -3.36
N PHE A 40 2.66 2.88 -3.18
CA PHE A 40 3.38 3.83 -4.03
C PHE A 40 3.46 3.37 -5.49
N TRP A 41 3.59 2.07 -5.74
CA TRP A 41 3.56 1.49 -7.08
C TRP A 41 2.19 1.63 -7.74
N ASP A 42 1.12 1.44 -6.96
CA ASP A 42 -0.25 1.60 -7.44
C ASP A 42 -0.60 3.07 -7.72
N PHE A 43 -0.11 3.99 -6.87
CA PHE A 43 -0.14 5.44 -7.12
C PHE A 43 0.62 5.82 -8.41
N LEU A 44 1.83 5.28 -8.60
CA LEU A 44 2.63 5.51 -9.82
C LEU A 44 1.89 5.02 -11.07
N LYS A 45 1.20 3.88 -10.99
CA LYS A 45 0.38 3.35 -12.08
C LYS A 45 -0.84 4.22 -12.36
N HIS A 46 -1.45 4.81 -11.34
CA HIS A 46 -2.61 5.69 -11.48
C HIS A 46 -2.27 6.98 -12.23
N GLU A 47 -1.16 7.64 -11.88
CA GLU A 47 -0.74 8.92 -12.46
C GLU A 47 -0.06 8.78 -13.83
N LYS A 48 0.44 7.58 -14.16
CA LYS A 48 1.25 7.35 -15.36
C LYS A 48 0.52 7.60 -16.68
N LYS A 49 -0.80 7.50 -16.76
CA LYS A 49 -1.50 7.69 -18.06
C LYS A 49 -1.39 9.13 -18.58
N TRP A 50 -1.40 10.13 -17.71
CA TRP A 50 -1.29 11.54 -18.12
C TRP A 50 0.16 12.04 -18.18
N TRP A 51 1.06 11.46 -17.39
CA TRP A 51 2.49 11.83 -17.40
C TRP A 51 3.32 11.08 -18.45
N LEU A 52 3.01 9.82 -18.72
CA LEU A 52 3.76 8.99 -19.68
C LEU A 52 3.41 9.36 -21.12
N THR A 53 2.16 9.76 -21.37
CA THR A 53 1.69 10.15 -22.71
C THR A 53 2.52 11.27 -23.33
N PRO A 54 2.75 12.44 -22.67
CA PRO A 54 3.58 13.50 -23.25
C PRO A 54 5.04 13.06 -23.42
N ILE A 55 5.59 12.25 -22.52
CA ILE A 55 6.96 11.73 -22.64
C ILE A 55 7.09 10.83 -23.88
N ILE A 56 6.18 9.86 -24.04
CA ILE A 56 6.18 8.94 -25.18
C ILE A 56 5.98 9.72 -26.49
N LEU A 57 5.10 10.71 -26.49
CA LEU A 57 4.82 11.52 -27.67
C LEU A 57 6.04 12.32 -28.12
N VAL A 58 6.76 12.95 -27.19
CA VAL A 58 8.02 13.65 -27.50
C VAL A 58 9.10 12.68 -27.98
N LEU A 59 9.23 11.51 -27.36
CA LEU A 59 10.20 10.48 -27.79
C LEU A 59 9.90 9.98 -29.21
N LEU A 60 8.63 9.74 -29.53
CA LEU A 60 8.20 9.37 -30.88
C LEU A 60 8.44 10.49 -31.88
N ALA A 61 8.16 11.75 -31.50
CA ALA A 61 8.42 12.89 -32.35
C ALA A 61 9.91 13.05 -32.63
N LEU A 62 10.77 12.93 -31.61
CA LEU A 62 12.23 12.96 -31.77
C LEU A 62 12.72 11.81 -32.66
N ALA A 63 12.23 10.58 -32.44
CA ALA A 63 12.58 9.44 -33.28
C ALA A 63 12.15 9.63 -34.74
N ALA A 64 10.95 10.18 -34.97
CA ALA A 64 10.45 10.48 -36.31
C ALA A 64 11.29 11.56 -37.01
N ILE A 65 11.67 12.62 -36.28
CA ILE A 65 12.57 13.68 -36.78
C ILE A 65 13.92 13.09 -37.17
N VAL A 66 14.50 12.22 -36.34
CA VAL A 66 15.79 11.56 -36.61
C VAL A 66 15.69 10.65 -37.85
N MET A 67 14.56 9.97 -38.04
CA MET A 67 14.39 9.02 -39.14
C MET A 67 14.18 9.69 -40.50
N ILE A 68 13.58 10.89 -40.52
CA ILE A 68 13.27 11.64 -41.75
C ILE A 68 14.40 12.64 -42.08
N SER A 69 15.18 13.07 -41.10
CA SER A 69 16.31 13.99 -41.30
C SER A 69 17.60 13.24 -41.67
N PRO A 70 18.28 13.55 -42.79
CA PRO A 70 19.66 13.11 -43.02
C PRO A 70 20.66 13.83 -42.10
N ALA A 71 20.20 14.80 -41.30
CA ALA A 71 21.00 15.63 -40.42
C ALA A 71 20.63 15.34 -38.95
N ALA A 72 21.16 14.25 -38.40
CA ALA A 72 21.34 14.13 -36.94
C ALA A 72 22.47 15.06 -36.41
N ALA A 73 23.07 15.87 -37.29
CA ALA A 73 24.22 16.72 -37.00
C ALA A 73 23.98 17.91 -36.03
N PRO A 74 22.81 18.57 -35.94
CA PRO A 74 22.72 19.80 -35.13
C PRO A 74 22.39 19.57 -33.64
N PHE A 75 22.28 18.33 -33.16
CA PHE A 75 21.95 18.04 -31.74
C PHE A 75 22.97 17.16 -31.00
N ILE A 76 24.01 16.68 -31.69
CA ILE A 76 25.07 15.89 -31.04
C ILE A 76 26.06 16.78 -30.25
N TYR A 77 26.07 18.11 -30.45
CA TYR A 77 27.01 19.02 -29.78
C TYR A 77 26.49 20.48 -29.73
N PRO A 78 25.95 21.00 -28.61
CA PRO A 78 25.96 22.44 -28.34
C PRO A 78 27.22 22.73 -27.53
N PHE A 79 28.39 22.69 -28.17
CA PHE A 79 29.61 23.19 -27.55
C PHE A 79 29.99 24.51 -28.20
N PHE A 80 29.68 25.57 -27.47
CA PHE A 80 30.38 26.85 -27.49
C PHE A 80 30.53 27.29 -26.04
#